data_AF-M0IHS2-F1
#
_entry.id   AF-M0IHS2-F1
#
_cell.length_a   1.000
_cell.length_b   1.000
_cell.length_c   1.000
_cell.angle_alpha   90.00
_cell.angle_beta   90.00
_cell.angle_gamma   90.00
#
_symmetry.space_group_name_H-M   'P 1'
#
loop_
_entity.id
_entity.type
_entity.pdbx_description
1 polymer ?
#
loop_
_entity_poly.entity_id
_entity_poly.type
_entity_poly.pdbx_seq_one_letter_code
_entity_poly.pdbx_strand_id
1 'polypeptide(L)'
;MQRRTYLKTLAGVGALGAVGVGALSGNAAAMTVNIGAGDVNVGTNDEGEIDAVTIDPKFRVEWRNFDQTVAKIFYLVEAAVEDEDGRTPYEGGYLGDGFTPVFRATPWINASAPTGVSESAPGTTGHYELTVPLSQVLANDSRVSNADTSRPVPRPLDVFNNAGRPDYESVADGDYPAGSQASYLDGTSMGPASDAESMLVDTQGLPLVNNFPGANAGYYGAAGGVSQFRDTTEDEQKKETRVFLRYTFELQRPNGDPTTGAFSGFGIPASDFDSGNSRIVYPSGGLGNYDFEGNGYTASGLSYATLRNFADQHVGITVATTDFTVKVGNETSEVGVTGTSGTGAEAPST
;
A
#
# COMPACT_ATOMS: atom_id res chain seq x y z
N MET A 1 -20.14 27.10 -17.60
CA MET A 1 -19.61 25.91 -16.91
C MET A 1 -18.17 25.74 -17.35
N GLN A 2 -17.22 25.99 -16.44
CA GLN A 2 -15.81 25.70 -16.67
C GLN A 2 -15.64 24.18 -16.75
N ARG A 3 -14.94 23.70 -17.77
CA ARG A 3 -14.53 22.30 -17.87
C ARG A 3 -13.17 22.21 -17.17
N ARG A 4 -13.00 21.27 -16.24
CA ARG A 4 -11.69 21.01 -15.61
C ARG A 4 -11.00 19.90 -16.37
N THR A 5 -9.76 20.13 -16.80
CA THR A 5 -8.94 19.11 -17.49
C THR A 5 -7.86 18.62 -16.54
N TYR A 6 -7.89 17.32 -16.27
CA TYR A 6 -6.97 16.63 -15.37
C TYR A 6 -5.85 15.98 -16.18
N LEU A 7 -4.61 16.45 -16.01
CA LEU A 7 -3.46 15.89 -16.69
C LEU A 7 -2.72 14.93 -15.75
N LYS A 8 -2.80 13.63 -16.02
CA LYS A 8 -2.01 12.60 -15.33
C LYS A 8 -0.56 12.70 -15.82
N THR A 9 0.38 13.08 -14.96
CA THR A 9 1.81 12.95 -15.27
C THR A 9 2.39 11.86 -14.38
N LEU A 10 2.68 10.69 -14.96
CA LEU A 10 3.37 9.60 -14.29
C LEU A 10 4.87 9.96 -14.23
N ALA A 11 5.39 10.28 -13.05
CA ALA A 11 6.83 10.20 -12.81
C ALA A 11 7.17 8.73 -12.63
N GLY A 12 8.17 8.24 -13.36
CA GLY A 12 8.43 6.82 -13.54
C GLY A 12 8.77 6.08 -12.24
N VAL A 13 8.07 4.98 -11.99
CA VAL A 13 8.50 3.99 -10.99
C VAL A 13 9.66 3.20 -11.60
N GLY A 14 10.88 3.53 -11.19
CA GLY A 14 12.06 2.72 -11.46
C GLY A 14 12.06 1.44 -10.63
N ALA A 15 12.80 0.41 -11.06
CA ALA A 15 13.03 -0.77 -10.24
C ALA A 15 13.67 -0.37 -8.90
N LEU A 16 12.94 -0.55 -7.79
CA LEU A 16 13.42 -0.26 -6.45
C LEU A 16 14.16 -1.48 -5.89
N GLY A 17 15.35 -1.74 -6.41
CA GLY A 17 16.23 -2.76 -5.86
C GLY A 17 16.59 -2.41 -4.41
N ALA A 18 16.36 -3.34 -3.48
CA ALA A 18 16.93 -3.23 -2.15
C ALA A 18 18.46 -3.27 -2.30
N VAL A 19 19.13 -2.16 -1.99
CA VAL A 19 20.57 -2.16 -1.77
C VAL A 19 20.78 -2.54 -0.31
N GLY A 20 20.63 -3.84 0.00
CA GLY A 20 21.09 -4.35 1.27
C GLY A 20 22.58 -4.07 1.43
N VAL A 21 22.98 -3.53 2.58
CA VAL A 21 24.39 -3.40 2.98
C VAL A 21 25.03 -4.79 2.90
N GLY A 22 25.82 -5.02 1.85
CA GLY A 22 26.54 -6.29 1.66
C GLY A 22 26.57 -6.89 0.24
N ALA A 23 26.19 -6.18 -0.82
CA ALA A 23 26.37 -6.68 -2.18
C ALA A 23 27.82 -6.56 -2.68
N LEU A 24 28.77 -7.35 -2.15
CA LEU A 24 30.12 -7.51 -2.77
C LEU A 24 30.76 -8.91 -2.62
N SER A 25 30.00 -10.02 -2.63
CA SER A 25 30.46 -11.35 -3.11
C SER A 25 29.36 -12.41 -2.96
N GLY A 26 29.31 -13.38 -3.88
CA GLY A 26 28.19 -14.35 -4.04
C GLY A 26 27.82 -15.20 -2.80
N ASN A 27 26.57 -15.68 -2.83
CA ASN A 27 25.85 -16.51 -1.82
C ASN A 27 25.30 -15.80 -0.56
N ALA A 28 25.34 -14.47 -0.47
CA ALA A 28 24.70 -13.75 0.63
C ALA A 28 23.16 -13.80 0.56
N ALA A 29 22.51 -13.76 1.73
CA ALA A 29 21.06 -13.57 1.85
C ALA A 29 20.65 -12.20 1.30
N ALA A 30 19.59 -12.16 0.50
CA ALA A 30 19.11 -10.91 -0.07
C ALA A 30 17.61 -10.98 -0.37
N MET A 31 16.92 -9.86 -0.16
CA MET A 31 15.59 -9.60 -0.68
C MET A 31 15.69 -8.56 -1.81
N THR A 32 14.82 -8.65 -2.81
CA THR A 32 14.67 -7.63 -3.84
C THR A 32 13.19 -7.42 -4.12
N VAL A 33 12.77 -6.17 -4.24
CA VAL A 33 11.39 -5.82 -4.56
C VAL A 33 11.38 -5.08 -5.90
N ASN A 34 10.47 -5.44 -6.78
CA ASN A 34 10.20 -4.69 -7.99
C ASN A 34 8.74 -4.27 -7.95
N ILE A 35 8.51 -2.96 -7.81
CA ILE A 35 7.18 -2.40 -7.84
C ILE A 35 6.92 -1.97 -9.28
N GLY A 36 5.91 -2.57 -9.92
CA GLY A 36 5.46 -2.09 -11.22
C GLY A 36 4.84 -0.71 -11.06
N ALA A 37 4.78 0.07 -12.14
CA ALA A 37 3.93 1.26 -12.15
C ALA A 37 2.49 0.80 -11.84
N GLY A 38 2.04 1.03 -10.61
CA GLY A 38 0.66 0.78 -10.22
C GLY A 38 -0.23 1.74 -11.00
N ASP A 39 -1.42 1.29 -11.38
CA ASP A 39 -2.38 2.17 -12.03
C ASP A 39 -2.81 3.24 -11.03
N VAL A 40 -2.28 4.46 -11.18
CA VAL A 40 -2.74 5.64 -10.44
C VAL A 40 -3.97 6.20 -11.15
N ASN A 41 -5.06 6.31 -10.42
CA ASN A 41 -6.31 6.82 -10.93
C ASN A 41 -6.78 8.03 -10.13
N VAL A 42 -7.27 9.04 -10.84
CA VAL A 42 -7.95 10.20 -10.26
C VAL A 42 -9.39 10.10 -10.74
N GLY A 43 -10.29 9.75 -9.82
CA GLY A 43 -11.72 9.70 -10.06
C GLY A 43 -12.33 11.09 -9.90
N THR A 44 -13.31 11.41 -10.74
CA THR A 44 -14.04 12.68 -10.68
C THR A 44 -15.53 12.45 -10.52
N ASN A 45 -16.21 13.33 -9.79
CA ASN A 45 -17.67 13.35 -9.71
C ASN A 45 -18.32 13.92 -10.99
N ASP A 46 -19.66 13.94 -11.05
CA ASP A 46 -20.43 14.45 -12.19
C ASP A 46 -20.21 15.96 -12.47
N GLU A 47 -19.74 16.70 -11.48
CA GLU A 47 -19.37 18.11 -11.58
C GLU A 47 -17.93 18.31 -12.09
N GLY A 48 -17.22 17.21 -12.33
CA GLY A 48 -15.84 17.21 -12.77
C GLY A 48 -14.89 17.68 -11.69
N GLU A 49 -15.19 17.49 -10.40
CA GLU A 49 -14.27 17.66 -9.26
C GLU A 49 -13.61 16.33 -8.89
N ILE A 50 -12.41 16.36 -8.31
CA ILE A 50 -11.78 15.15 -7.78
C ILE A 50 -12.63 14.57 -6.65
N ASP A 51 -12.95 13.29 -6.75
CA ASP A 51 -13.69 12.51 -5.76
C ASP A 51 -12.78 11.49 -5.04
N ALA A 52 -11.82 10.92 -5.76
CA ALA A 52 -10.83 10.00 -5.20
C ALA A 52 -9.51 10.00 -5.97
N VAL A 53 -8.42 9.71 -5.26
CA VAL A 53 -7.13 9.32 -5.81
C VAL A 53 -6.85 7.89 -5.36
N THR A 54 -6.71 6.98 -6.31
CA THR A 54 -6.58 5.54 -6.03
C THR A 54 -5.33 4.95 -6.67
N ILE A 55 -4.86 3.84 -6.09
CA ILE A 55 -3.71 3.07 -6.59
C ILE A 55 -4.08 1.59 -6.69
N ASP A 56 -3.54 0.91 -7.69
CA ASP A 56 -3.71 -0.53 -7.85
C ASP A 56 -2.34 -1.20 -8.01
N PRO A 57 -1.64 -1.49 -6.89
CA PRO A 57 -0.24 -1.86 -6.94
C PRO A 57 -0.02 -3.24 -7.55
N LYS A 58 1.12 -3.38 -8.23
CA LYS A 58 1.70 -4.64 -8.67
C LYS A 58 3.13 -4.71 -8.18
N PHE A 59 3.56 -5.85 -7.67
CA PHE A 59 4.93 -6.02 -7.24
C PHE A 59 5.40 -7.46 -7.35
N ARG A 60 6.72 -7.63 -7.39
CA ARG A 60 7.42 -8.89 -7.23
C ARG A 60 8.43 -8.78 -6.10
N VAL A 61 8.34 -9.67 -5.13
CA VAL A 61 9.35 -9.87 -4.09
C VAL A 61 10.12 -11.13 -4.45
N GLU A 62 11.45 -11.05 -4.46
CA GLU A 62 12.34 -12.20 -4.56
C GLU A 62 13.22 -12.26 -3.33
N TRP A 63 13.50 -13.47 -2.85
CA TRP A 63 14.45 -13.70 -1.78
C TRP A 63 15.39 -14.84 -2.14
N ARG A 64 16.63 -14.79 -1.67
CA ARG A 64 17.64 -15.80 -1.95
C ARG A 64 18.52 -16.03 -0.72
N ASN A 65 18.95 -17.28 -0.55
CA ASN A 65 19.97 -17.71 0.42
C ASN A 65 19.69 -17.30 1.88
N PHE A 66 18.43 -17.25 2.32
CA PHE A 66 18.14 -17.14 3.75
C PHE A 66 18.45 -18.46 4.46
N ASP A 67 18.77 -18.41 5.75
CA ASP A 67 18.99 -19.64 6.53
C ASP A 67 17.69 -20.22 7.10
N GLN A 68 16.66 -19.39 7.15
CA GLN A 68 15.33 -19.75 7.61
C GLN A 68 14.36 -19.73 6.43
N THR A 69 13.35 -20.59 6.54
CA THR A 69 12.27 -20.66 5.57
C THR A 69 11.43 -19.40 5.58
N VAL A 70 11.34 -18.75 4.42
CA VAL A 70 10.32 -17.73 4.15
C VAL A 70 9.03 -18.45 3.79
N ALA A 71 7.96 -18.16 4.53
CA ALA A 71 6.65 -18.76 4.32
C ALA A 71 5.51 -17.74 4.24
N LYS A 72 5.78 -16.46 4.55
CA LYS A 72 4.82 -15.37 4.40
C LYS A 72 5.53 -14.10 3.96
N ILE A 73 4.80 -13.25 3.26
CA ILE A 73 5.23 -11.89 2.93
C ILE A 73 4.29 -10.93 3.63
N PHE A 74 4.79 -10.14 4.57
CA PHE A 74 4.07 -8.96 5.02
C PHE A 74 4.36 -7.82 4.07
N TYR A 75 3.33 -7.07 3.69
CA TYR A 75 3.51 -5.79 3.04
C TYR A 75 2.52 -4.75 3.56
N LEU A 76 3.00 -3.52 3.64
CA LEU A 76 2.27 -2.33 4.07
C LEU A 76 2.38 -1.28 2.98
N VAL A 77 1.26 -0.62 2.70
CA VAL A 77 1.16 0.56 1.85
C VAL A 77 0.76 1.73 2.74
N GLU A 78 1.54 2.80 2.68
CA GLU A 78 1.28 4.07 3.34
C GLU A 78 1.29 5.19 2.30
N ALA A 79 0.62 6.29 2.61
CA ALA A 79 0.65 7.47 1.76
C ALA A 79 0.67 8.78 2.53
N ALA A 80 1.16 9.81 1.84
CA ALA A 80 1.25 11.18 2.31
C ALA A 80 1.16 12.15 1.12
N VAL A 81 0.86 13.41 1.39
CA VAL A 81 1.04 14.54 0.45
C VAL A 81 2.21 15.39 0.91
N GLU A 82 2.78 16.17 -0.01
CA GLU A 82 3.60 17.33 0.39
C GLU A 82 2.83 18.25 1.34
N ASP A 83 3.53 18.85 2.30
CA ASP A 83 2.93 19.82 3.21
C ASP A 83 2.67 21.17 2.51
N GLU A 84 1.99 22.10 3.18
CA GLU A 84 1.67 23.43 2.64
C GLU A 84 2.91 24.26 2.27
N ASP A 85 4.06 23.95 2.87
CA ASP A 85 5.35 24.59 2.60
C ASP A 85 6.14 23.88 1.48
N GLY A 86 5.55 22.86 0.84
CA GLY A 86 6.18 22.06 -0.21
C GLY A 86 7.26 21.11 0.30
N ARG A 87 7.32 20.84 1.61
CA ARG A 87 8.25 19.88 2.18
C ARG A 87 7.76 18.47 1.92
N THR A 88 8.72 17.60 1.61
CA THR A 88 8.43 16.18 1.51
C THR A 88 8.18 15.60 2.90
N PRO A 89 7.31 14.59 3.04
CA PRO A 89 7.01 13.97 4.32
C PRO A 89 8.26 13.41 5.05
N TYR A 90 9.37 13.21 4.33
CA TYR A 90 10.66 12.76 4.85
C TYR A 90 11.42 13.77 5.73
N GLU A 91 11.02 15.05 5.77
CA GLU A 91 11.78 16.09 6.49
C GLU A 91 11.40 16.27 7.98
N GLY A 92 10.59 15.38 8.57
CA GLY A 92 10.21 15.42 10.00
C GLY A 92 10.52 14.11 10.73
N GLY A 93 11.56 14.09 11.56
CA GLY A 93 12.07 12.87 12.21
C GLY A 93 11.10 12.11 13.12
N TYR A 94 11.37 10.81 13.24
CA TYR A 94 10.99 9.77 14.23
C TYR A 94 9.56 9.60 14.76
N LEU A 95 8.63 10.56 14.67
CA LEU A 95 7.26 10.40 15.20
C LEU A 95 6.19 11.20 14.41
N GLY A 96 6.19 11.11 13.08
CA GLY A 96 5.12 11.71 12.28
C GLY A 96 5.59 12.21 10.91
N ASP A 97 6.21 11.33 10.13
CA ASP A 97 6.70 11.63 8.78
C ASP A 97 5.56 11.81 7.75
N GLY A 98 4.37 12.25 8.18
CA GLY A 98 3.20 12.51 7.35
C GLY A 98 2.52 11.28 6.74
N PHE A 99 3.12 10.10 6.81
CA PHE A 99 2.56 8.88 6.24
C PHE A 99 1.47 8.27 7.11
N THR A 100 0.36 7.90 6.47
CA THR A 100 -0.75 7.15 7.08
C THR A 100 -0.86 5.77 6.43
N PRO A 101 -1.04 4.68 7.21
CA PRO A 101 -1.31 3.37 6.64
C PRO A 101 -2.63 3.36 5.87
N VAL A 102 -2.59 2.89 4.62
CA VAL A 102 -3.77 2.76 3.76
C VAL A 102 -4.16 1.32 3.51
N PHE A 103 -3.20 0.39 3.54
CA PHE A 103 -3.45 -1.02 3.34
C PHE A 103 -2.30 -1.87 3.87
N ARG A 104 -2.58 -3.07 4.37
CA ARG A 104 -1.55 -4.10 4.60
C ARG A 104 -2.11 -5.47 4.28
N ALA A 105 -1.25 -6.43 4.01
CA ALA A 105 -1.63 -7.85 4.04
C ALA A 105 -0.44 -8.74 4.43
N THR A 106 -0.75 -9.98 4.81
CA THR A 106 0.25 -11.01 5.11
C THR A 106 -0.11 -12.34 4.44
N PRO A 107 -0.07 -12.43 3.09
CA PRO A 107 -0.30 -13.68 2.39
C PRO A 107 0.67 -14.78 2.82
N TRP A 108 0.16 -16.00 2.82
CA TRP A 108 0.94 -17.21 3.04
C TRP A 108 1.48 -17.70 1.69
N ILE A 109 2.73 -18.11 1.66
CA ILE A 109 3.39 -18.74 0.52
C ILE A 109 3.24 -20.24 0.70
N ASN A 110 2.28 -20.85 0.01
CA ASN A 110 1.95 -22.26 0.19
C ASN A 110 1.47 -22.94 -1.09
N ALA A 111 1.93 -22.45 -2.24
CA ALA A 111 1.57 -22.91 -3.58
C ALA A 111 0.04 -23.01 -3.83
N SER A 112 -0.75 -22.23 -3.08
CA SER A 112 -2.22 -22.25 -3.12
C SER A 112 -2.78 -20.87 -3.47
N ALA A 113 -1.97 -20.04 -4.11
CA ALA A 113 -2.30 -18.65 -4.38
C ALA A 113 -3.50 -18.46 -5.32
N PRO A 114 -4.27 -17.38 -5.16
CA PRO A 114 -5.38 -17.06 -6.06
C PRO A 114 -4.87 -16.71 -7.46
N THR A 115 -5.78 -16.77 -8.45
CA THR A 115 -5.50 -16.33 -9.81
C THR A 115 -4.98 -14.90 -9.83
N GLY A 116 -3.85 -14.68 -10.52
CA GLY A 116 -3.17 -13.38 -10.55
C GLY A 116 -1.98 -13.28 -9.61
N VAL A 117 -1.71 -14.31 -8.81
CA VAL A 117 -0.48 -14.42 -8.01
C VAL A 117 0.42 -15.52 -8.57
N SER A 118 1.71 -15.21 -8.70
CA SER A 118 2.76 -16.21 -8.94
C SER A 118 3.65 -16.30 -7.73
N GLU A 119 3.77 -17.49 -7.14
CA GLU A 119 4.63 -17.73 -5.99
C GLU A 119 5.45 -19.01 -6.16
N SER A 120 6.59 -19.05 -5.47
CA SER A 120 7.33 -20.30 -5.25
C SER A 120 6.70 -21.11 -4.11
N ALA A 121 7.18 -22.34 -3.89
CA ALA A 121 6.99 -23.00 -2.60
C ALA A 121 7.70 -22.20 -1.48
N PRO A 122 7.25 -22.32 -0.22
CA PRO A 122 7.98 -21.76 0.92
C PRO A 122 9.40 -22.36 0.98
N GLY A 123 10.38 -21.53 1.32
CA GLY A 123 11.77 -21.95 1.36
C GLY A 123 12.75 -20.79 1.55
N THR A 124 14.04 -21.11 1.47
CA THR A 124 15.15 -20.16 1.68
C THR A 124 15.45 -19.29 0.46
N THR A 125 14.90 -19.65 -0.69
CA THR A 125 14.99 -18.93 -1.96
C THR A 125 13.67 -19.05 -2.70
N GLY A 126 13.17 -17.97 -3.27
CA GLY A 126 11.87 -17.97 -3.90
C GLY A 126 11.39 -16.60 -4.36
N HIS A 127 10.11 -16.54 -4.69
CA HIS A 127 9.44 -15.31 -5.11
C HIS A 127 7.96 -15.30 -4.75
N TYR A 128 7.40 -14.09 -4.69
CA TYR A 128 5.98 -13.82 -4.63
C TYR A 128 5.68 -12.61 -5.51
N GLU A 129 4.70 -12.73 -6.42
CA GLU A 129 4.40 -11.71 -7.41
C GLU A 129 2.90 -11.53 -7.61
N LEU A 130 2.45 -10.28 -7.59
CA LEU A 130 1.15 -9.88 -8.12
C LEU A 130 1.29 -9.64 -9.62
N THR A 131 0.90 -10.63 -10.43
CA THR A 131 1.03 -10.59 -11.90
C THR A 131 -0.05 -9.73 -12.56
N VAL A 132 -1.15 -9.47 -11.84
CA VAL A 132 -2.23 -8.54 -12.16
C VAL A 132 -2.37 -7.51 -11.03
N PRO A 133 -3.09 -6.39 -11.23
CA PRO A 133 -3.32 -5.41 -10.16
C PRO A 133 -3.95 -6.02 -8.91
N LEU A 134 -3.61 -5.50 -7.73
CA LEU A 134 -4.07 -5.98 -6.42
C LEU A 134 -5.59 -6.16 -6.36
N SER A 135 -6.37 -5.21 -6.90
CA SER A 135 -7.82 -5.30 -6.90
C SER A 135 -8.35 -6.58 -7.57
N GLN A 136 -7.70 -7.01 -8.66
CA GLN A 136 -8.05 -8.25 -9.37
C GLN A 136 -7.60 -9.49 -8.61
N VAL A 137 -6.42 -9.44 -7.96
CA VAL A 137 -5.98 -10.53 -7.07
C VAL A 137 -7.00 -10.76 -5.96
N LEU A 138 -7.43 -9.68 -5.31
CA LEU A 138 -8.43 -9.73 -4.25
C LEU A 138 -9.80 -10.19 -4.77
N ALA A 139 -10.21 -9.77 -5.98
CA ALA A 139 -11.45 -10.24 -6.62
C ALA A 139 -11.44 -11.75 -6.92
N ASN A 140 -10.26 -12.32 -7.20
CA ASN A 140 -10.08 -13.74 -7.48
C ASN A 140 -9.86 -14.59 -6.22
N ASP A 141 -9.69 -13.98 -5.05
CA ASP A 141 -9.48 -14.69 -3.80
C ASP A 141 -10.82 -15.11 -3.21
N SER A 142 -11.09 -16.41 -3.15
CA SER A 142 -12.36 -16.96 -2.63
C SER A 142 -12.64 -16.60 -1.18
N ARG A 143 -11.62 -16.22 -0.40
CA ARG A 143 -11.78 -15.73 0.98
C ARG A 143 -12.40 -14.33 1.03
N VAL A 144 -12.15 -13.55 -0.02
CA VAL A 144 -12.65 -12.18 -0.20
C VAL A 144 -13.94 -12.18 -1.02
N SER A 145 -14.01 -13.01 -2.06
CA SER A 145 -15.07 -13.02 -3.07
C SER A 145 -16.35 -13.78 -2.66
N ASN A 146 -16.51 -14.16 -1.39
CA ASN A 146 -17.65 -14.96 -0.95
C ASN A 146 -18.90 -14.09 -0.73
N ALA A 147 -19.82 -14.17 -1.71
CA ALA A 147 -21.30 -14.14 -1.72
C ALA A 147 -22.12 -13.17 -0.84
N ASP A 148 -21.55 -12.55 0.19
CA ASP A 148 -22.24 -11.55 0.99
C ASP A 148 -22.14 -10.20 0.28
N THR A 149 -23.21 -9.84 -0.43
CA THR A 149 -23.33 -8.61 -1.21
C THR A 149 -23.28 -7.34 -0.35
N SER A 150 -23.21 -7.46 0.98
CA SER A 150 -23.04 -6.32 1.89
C SER A 150 -21.59 -5.84 2.01
N ARG A 151 -20.61 -6.64 1.58
CA ARG A 151 -19.18 -6.36 1.79
C ARG A 151 -18.57 -5.57 0.64
N PRO A 152 -17.56 -4.71 0.89
CA PRO A 152 -16.91 -3.92 -0.15
C PRO A 152 -16.35 -4.82 -1.26
N VAL A 153 -16.71 -4.51 -2.50
CA VAL A 153 -16.16 -5.20 -3.67
C VAL A 153 -14.68 -4.84 -3.82
N PRO A 154 -13.79 -5.81 -4.07
CA PRO A 154 -12.40 -5.55 -4.39
C PRO A 154 -12.24 -4.48 -5.47
N ARG A 155 -11.43 -3.47 -5.17
CA ARG A 155 -11.23 -2.26 -5.98
C ARG A 155 -9.84 -1.66 -5.72
N PRO A 156 -9.35 -0.75 -6.58
CA PRO A 156 -8.14 0.02 -6.29
C PRO A 156 -8.21 0.67 -4.90
N LEU A 157 -7.08 0.78 -4.23
CA LEU A 157 -6.98 1.35 -2.89
C LEU A 157 -7.23 2.87 -2.96
N ASP A 158 -8.15 3.37 -2.14
CA ASP A 158 -8.37 4.79 -1.95
C ASP A 158 -7.25 5.39 -1.11
N VAL A 159 -6.38 6.16 -1.74
CA VAL A 159 -5.29 6.84 -1.04
C VAL A 159 -5.78 8.18 -0.50
N PHE A 160 -6.59 8.88 -1.28
CA PHE A 160 -7.30 10.10 -0.88
C PHE A 160 -8.73 10.03 -1.38
N ASN A 161 -9.70 10.45 -0.58
CA ASN A 161 -11.11 10.47 -0.97
C ASN A 161 -11.87 11.63 -0.29
N ASN A 162 -13.17 11.75 -0.54
CA ASN A 162 -14.00 12.78 0.10
C ASN A 162 -14.21 12.59 1.61
N ALA A 163 -14.09 11.35 2.11
CA ALA A 163 -14.23 11.08 3.56
C ALA A 163 -12.99 11.53 4.35
N GLY A 164 -11.82 11.53 3.72
CA GLY A 164 -10.56 11.91 4.34
C GLY A 164 -9.94 10.83 5.21
N ARG A 165 -8.92 11.22 5.98
CA ARG A 165 -8.31 10.35 6.99
C ARG A 165 -9.34 10.13 8.10
N PRO A 166 -9.64 8.87 8.48
CA PRO A 166 -10.48 8.59 9.64
C PRO A 166 -9.95 9.29 10.89
N ASP A 167 -10.86 9.80 11.72
CA ASP A 167 -10.52 10.39 13.03
C ASP A 167 -10.29 9.27 14.05
N TYR A 168 -9.17 8.56 13.88
CA TYR A 168 -8.75 7.48 14.78
C TYR A 168 -8.60 7.96 16.22
N GLU A 169 -8.20 9.23 16.40
CA GLU A 169 -7.99 9.87 17.69
C GLU A 169 -9.28 10.07 18.49
N SER A 170 -10.43 10.10 17.82
CA SER A 170 -11.74 10.21 18.49
C SER A 170 -12.23 8.92 19.14
N VAL A 171 -11.66 7.76 18.77
CA VAL A 171 -12.08 6.46 19.26
C VAL A 171 -11.34 6.12 20.55
N ALA A 172 -12.06 5.68 21.58
CA ALA A 172 -11.45 5.25 22.84
C ALA A 172 -10.63 3.97 22.63
N ASP A 173 -9.49 3.84 23.33
CA ASP A 173 -8.60 2.67 23.16
C ASP A 173 -9.31 1.32 23.30
N GLY A 174 -10.23 1.20 24.27
CA GLY A 174 -11.00 -0.03 24.50
C GLY A 174 -11.95 -0.43 23.37
N ASP A 175 -12.21 0.47 22.42
CA ASP A 175 -13.04 0.24 21.25
C ASP A 175 -12.21 -0.17 20.01
N TYR A 176 -10.89 -0.37 20.17
CA TYR A 176 -10.05 -0.98 19.15
C TYR A 176 -10.02 -2.51 19.29
N PRO A 177 -10.06 -3.28 18.18
CA PRO A 177 -10.20 -4.75 18.18
C PRO A 177 -9.20 -5.53 19.03
N ALA A 178 -7.99 -5.02 19.21
CA ALA A 178 -6.93 -5.75 19.90
C ALA A 178 -6.01 -4.86 20.73
N GLY A 179 -6.50 -3.73 21.25
CA GLY A 179 -5.71 -2.96 22.21
C GLY A 179 -6.05 -1.49 22.27
N SER A 180 -5.36 -0.70 21.45
CA SER A 180 -5.37 0.76 21.50
C SER A 180 -5.27 1.33 20.09
N GLN A 181 -5.56 2.62 19.95
CA GLN A 181 -5.29 3.35 18.71
C GLN A 181 -3.84 3.19 18.28
N ALA A 182 -2.90 3.32 19.24
CA ALA A 182 -1.46 3.28 18.96
C ALA A 182 -1.05 1.93 18.38
N SER A 183 -1.43 0.82 19.04
CA SER A 183 -1.10 -0.53 18.59
C SER A 183 -1.79 -0.92 17.28
N TYR A 184 -2.94 -0.29 17.00
CA TYR A 184 -3.65 -0.46 15.75
C TYR A 184 -2.92 0.26 14.60
N LEU A 185 -2.66 1.56 14.75
CA LEU A 185 -2.01 2.33 13.68
C LEU A 185 -0.55 1.95 13.44
N ASP A 186 0.16 1.43 14.44
CA ASP A 186 1.53 0.96 14.28
C ASP A 186 1.61 -0.52 13.84
N GLY A 187 0.47 -1.22 13.77
CA GLY A 187 0.35 -2.58 13.26
C GLY A 187 0.73 -3.71 14.21
N THR A 188 1.17 -3.39 15.42
CA THR A 188 1.56 -4.40 16.43
C THR A 188 0.35 -5.20 16.92
N SER A 189 -0.84 -4.60 16.93
CA SER A 189 -2.09 -5.26 17.32
C SER A 189 -3.31 -4.71 16.58
N MET A 190 -3.69 -5.39 15.49
CA MET A 190 -4.81 -4.99 14.62
C MET A 190 -6.13 -5.68 14.95
N GLY A 191 -6.06 -6.86 15.56
CA GLY A 191 -7.19 -7.79 15.63
C GLY A 191 -7.63 -8.33 14.27
N PRO A 192 -8.65 -9.20 14.24
CA PRO A 192 -9.30 -9.64 13.02
C PRO A 192 -9.96 -8.50 12.24
N ALA A 193 -9.96 -8.59 10.91
CA ALA A 193 -10.64 -7.61 10.06
C ALA A 193 -12.15 -7.50 10.37
N SER A 194 -12.81 -8.59 10.74
CA SER A 194 -14.22 -8.60 11.15
C SER A 194 -14.49 -7.77 12.41
N ASP A 195 -13.52 -7.76 13.33
CA ASP A 195 -13.66 -7.05 14.60
C ASP A 195 -13.44 -5.55 14.35
N ALA A 196 -12.50 -5.19 13.48
CA ALA A 196 -12.33 -3.81 13.02
C ALA A 196 -13.58 -3.28 12.29
N GLU A 197 -14.23 -4.10 11.46
CA GLU A 197 -15.52 -3.76 10.83
C GLU A 197 -16.58 -3.45 11.89
N SER A 198 -16.84 -4.41 12.79
CA SER A 198 -17.89 -4.27 13.79
C SER A 198 -17.62 -3.14 14.80
N MET A 199 -16.38 -2.98 15.23
CA MET A 199 -16.04 -2.00 16.27
C MET A 199 -15.82 -0.62 15.67
N LEU A 200 -14.98 -0.49 14.65
CA LEU A 200 -14.58 0.83 14.15
C LEU A 200 -15.54 1.39 13.09
N VAL A 201 -16.17 0.55 12.28
CA VAL A 201 -17.14 1.01 11.27
C VAL A 201 -18.55 1.02 11.84
N ASP A 202 -19.06 -0.13 12.26
CA ASP A 202 -20.48 -0.23 12.65
C ASP A 202 -20.77 0.52 13.96
N THR A 203 -19.85 0.49 14.93
CA THR A 203 -20.04 1.13 16.23
C THR A 203 -19.54 2.58 16.25
N GLN A 204 -18.33 2.84 15.75
CA GLN A 204 -17.71 4.16 15.82
C GLN A 204 -17.92 5.02 14.56
N GLY A 205 -18.38 4.43 13.45
CA GLY A 205 -18.67 5.19 12.21
C GLY A 205 -17.42 5.66 11.45
N LEU A 206 -16.25 5.05 11.67
CA LEU A 206 -15.04 5.44 10.94
C LEU A 206 -15.14 5.08 9.44
N PRO A 207 -14.74 5.99 8.52
CA PRO A 207 -14.79 5.75 7.09
C PRO A 207 -13.59 4.91 6.61
N LEU A 208 -13.61 3.62 6.97
CA LEU A 208 -12.57 2.67 6.61
C LEU A 208 -12.89 2.04 5.24
N VAL A 209 -12.14 2.44 4.22
CA VAL A 209 -12.47 2.25 2.80
C VAL A 209 -11.60 1.21 2.08
N ASN A 210 -10.44 0.89 2.64
CA ASN A 210 -9.46 -0.05 2.08
C ASN A 210 -9.49 -1.37 2.84
N ASN A 211 -10.70 -1.86 3.08
CA ASN A 211 -10.93 -3.12 3.76
C ASN A 211 -11.50 -4.16 2.78
N PHE A 212 -10.87 -5.33 2.79
CA PHE A 212 -11.35 -6.53 2.10
C PHE A 212 -11.28 -7.67 3.09
N PRO A 213 -12.36 -7.91 3.88
CA PRO A 213 -12.26 -8.93 4.91
C PRO A 213 -12.03 -10.29 4.24
N GLY A 214 -11.31 -11.19 4.90
CA GLY A 214 -10.85 -12.47 4.30
C GLY A 214 -9.53 -12.40 3.52
N ALA A 215 -9.03 -11.21 3.15
CA ALA A 215 -7.70 -11.05 2.54
C ALA A 215 -6.54 -11.16 3.54
N ASN A 216 -6.81 -11.43 4.82
CA ASN A 216 -5.87 -11.22 5.93
C ASN A 216 -5.21 -9.83 5.87
N ALA A 217 -6.00 -8.83 5.48
CA ALA A 217 -5.60 -7.45 5.35
C ALA A 217 -5.85 -6.67 6.63
N GLY A 218 -5.11 -5.58 6.82
CA GLY A 218 -5.44 -4.58 7.85
C GLY A 218 -6.53 -3.63 7.34
N TYR A 219 -7.19 -2.95 8.27
CA TYR A 219 -8.47 -2.31 8.04
C TYR A 219 -8.32 -0.77 8.16
N TYR A 220 -8.08 -0.09 7.05
CA TYR A 220 -7.74 1.34 7.06
C TYR A 220 -8.64 2.19 6.17
N GLY A 221 -8.64 3.50 6.44
CA GLY A 221 -9.21 4.51 5.57
C GLY A 221 -8.22 5.03 4.54
N ALA A 222 -8.57 6.16 3.95
CA ALA A 222 -7.66 6.94 3.12
C ALA A 222 -6.60 7.64 3.99
N ALA A 223 -5.49 8.05 3.39
CA ALA A 223 -4.46 8.85 4.06
C ALA A 223 -4.88 10.31 4.27
N GLY A 224 -5.82 10.82 3.47
CA GLY A 224 -6.27 12.21 3.55
C GLY A 224 -7.46 12.51 2.64
N GLY A 225 -7.90 13.77 2.70
CA GLY A 225 -9.06 14.27 1.94
C GLY A 225 -8.67 14.84 0.57
N VAL A 226 -9.56 14.69 -0.43
CA VAL A 226 -9.33 15.27 -1.78
C VAL A 226 -9.39 16.81 -1.82
N SER A 227 -9.81 17.46 -0.73
CA SER A 227 -9.71 18.92 -0.57
C SER A 227 -8.27 19.43 -0.72
N GLN A 228 -7.27 18.60 -0.43
CA GLN A 228 -5.86 18.92 -0.60
C GLN A 228 -5.48 19.18 -2.06
N PHE A 229 -6.24 18.67 -3.03
CA PHE A 229 -5.99 18.86 -4.46
C PHE A 229 -6.77 20.03 -5.08
N ARG A 230 -7.64 20.69 -4.31
CA ARG A 230 -8.47 21.79 -4.81
C ARG A 230 -7.66 23.09 -4.85
N ASP A 231 -7.79 23.83 -5.95
CA ASP A 231 -7.31 25.21 -6.03
C ASP A 231 -8.29 26.11 -5.26
N THR A 232 -7.79 26.82 -4.25
CA THR A 232 -8.55 27.76 -3.43
C THR A 232 -8.31 29.21 -3.86
N THR A 233 -7.47 29.44 -4.86
CA THR A 233 -7.18 30.77 -5.40
C THR A 233 -7.97 30.99 -6.69
N GLU A 234 -8.60 32.16 -6.82
CA GLU A 234 -9.31 32.57 -8.06
C GLU A 234 -8.35 32.82 -9.23
N ASP A 235 -7.04 32.73 -9.00
CA ASP A 235 -6.03 32.87 -10.03
C ASP A 235 -6.01 31.61 -10.89
N GLU A 236 -5.88 31.80 -12.20
CA GLU A 236 -5.94 30.79 -13.27
C GLU A 236 -4.79 29.75 -13.23
N GLN A 237 -4.21 29.51 -12.06
CA GLN A 237 -3.07 28.66 -11.83
C GLN A 237 -3.47 27.19 -11.83
N LYS A 238 -2.54 26.33 -12.21
CA LYS A 238 -2.68 24.89 -12.06
C LYS A 238 -2.20 24.54 -10.66
N LYS A 239 -3.04 23.89 -9.85
CA LYS A 239 -2.56 23.28 -8.61
C LYS A 239 -1.90 21.96 -8.94
N GLU A 240 -0.61 21.85 -8.60
CA GLU A 240 0.11 20.59 -8.59
C GLU A 240 0.23 20.14 -7.14
N THR A 241 -0.05 18.87 -6.88
CA THR A 241 0.12 18.27 -5.56
C THR A 241 0.87 16.96 -5.70
N ARG A 242 2.01 16.87 -5.04
CA ARG A 242 2.80 15.64 -5.01
C ARG A 242 2.28 14.69 -3.93
N VAL A 243 1.98 13.47 -4.36
CA VAL A 243 1.56 12.36 -3.50
C VAL A 243 2.71 11.37 -3.39
N PHE A 244 3.06 11.00 -2.17
CA PHE A 244 4.08 10.00 -1.87
C PHE A 244 3.43 8.70 -1.42
N LEU A 245 3.95 7.58 -1.92
CA LEU A 245 3.60 6.23 -1.51
C LEU A 245 4.82 5.56 -0.90
N ARG A 246 4.62 4.89 0.23
CA ARG A 246 5.65 4.06 0.86
C ARG A 246 5.16 2.63 0.97
N TYR A 247 5.98 1.72 0.47
CA TYR A 247 5.78 0.28 0.57
C TYR A 247 6.82 -0.29 1.53
N THR A 248 6.37 -0.98 2.57
CA THR A 248 7.25 -1.72 3.49
C THR A 248 6.99 -3.20 3.31
N PHE A 249 8.04 -4.00 3.12
CA PHE A 249 7.98 -5.45 2.99
C PHE A 249 8.78 -6.12 4.09
N GLU A 250 8.27 -7.24 4.60
CA GLU A 250 8.92 -8.08 5.59
C GLU A 250 8.74 -9.55 5.22
N LEU A 251 9.83 -10.30 5.23
CA LEU A 251 9.83 -11.75 5.06
C LEU A 251 9.62 -12.44 6.40
N GLN A 252 8.61 -13.30 6.48
CA GLN A 252 8.21 -13.94 7.73
C GLN A 252 8.30 -15.47 7.65
N ARG A 253 8.66 -16.05 8.80
CA ARG A 253 8.70 -17.48 9.05
C ARG A 253 7.31 -18.11 9.10
N PRO A 254 7.19 -19.43 8.87
CA PRO A 254 5.96 -20.13 9.14
C PRO A 254 5.67 -20.15 10.65
N ASN A 255 4.40 -20.21 10.99
CA ASN A 255 3.95 -20.41 12.35
C ASN A 255 2.91 -21.54 12.40
N GLY A 256 2.70 -22.10 13.58
CA GLY A 256 1.81 -23.24 13.80
C GLY A 256 2.55 -24.58 13.74
N ASP A 257 1.80 -25.65 13.45
CA ASP A 257 2.32 -27.02 13.49
C ASP A 257 2.89 -27.45 12.11
N PRO A 258 4.13 -27.94 12.02
CA PRO A 258 4.73 -28.39 10.75
C PRO A 258 4.03 -29.58 10.10
N THR A 259 3.29 -30.37 10.88
CA THR A 259 2.66 -31.62 10.42
C THR A 259 1.24 -31.41 9.91
N THR A 260 0.61 -30.28 10.27
CA THR A 260 -0.79 -29.99 9.93
C THR A 260 -0.95 -28.56 9.38
N GLY A 261 -2.06 -28.29 8.69
CA GLY A 261 -2.36 -26.93 8.22
C GLY A 261 -1.65 -26.52 6.93
N ALA A 262 -1.53 -25.21 6.72
CA ALA A 262 -1.25 -24.59 5.43
C ALA A 262 0.15 -24.85 4.85
N PHE A 263 1.10 -25.29 5.68
CA PHE A 263 2.48 -25.55 5.27
C PHE A 263 2.85 -27.04 5.32
N SER A 264 1.89 -27.93 5.55
CA SER A 264 2.13 -29.37 5.57
C SER A 264 2.57 -29.87 4.18
N GLY A 265 3.57 -30.75 4.14
CA GLY A 265 4.08 -31.36 2.90
C GLY A 265 5.19 -30.59 2.17
N PHE A 266 5.55 -29.38 2.62
CA PHE A 266 6.65 -28.61 2.02
C PHE A 266 8.05 -28.99 2.51
N GLY A 267 8.16 -29.90 3.49
CA GLY A 267 9.45 -30.34 4.02
C GLY A 267 10.19 -29.27 4.84
N ILE A 268 9.48 -28.28 5.35
CA ILE A 268 10.02 -27.21 6.18
C ILE A 268 10.51 -27.79 7.52
N PRO A 269 11.74 -27.47 7.97
CA PRO A 269 12.23 -27.91 9.27
C PRO A 269 11.33 -27.45 10.41
N ALA A 270 11.04 -28.33 11.38
CA ALA A 270 10.24 -27.96 12.55
C ALA A 270 10.85 -26.79 13.36
N SER A 271 12.17 -26.60 13.30
CA SER A 271 12.88 -25.46 13.89
C SER A 271 12.52 -24.10 13.30
N ASP A 272 11.94 -24.08 12.10
CA ASP A 272 11.55 -22.87 11.39
C ASP A 272 10.13 -22.42 11.76
N PHE A 273 9.34 -23.27 12.43
CA PHE A 273 7.99 -22.94 12.88
C PHE A 273 7.99 -22.21 14.22
N ASP A 274 7.25 -21.10 14.26
CA ASP A 274 6.96 -20.37 15.48
C ASP A 274 5.66 -20.89 16.13
N SER A 275 5.64 -21.04 17.45
CA SER A 275 4.45 -21.47 18.20
C SER A 275 3.38 -20.38 18.38
N GLY A 276 3.63 -19.17 17.87
CA GLY A 276 2.78 -17.99 18.04
C GLY A 276 2.66 -17.20 16.73
N ASN A 277 2.78 -15.87 16.79
CA ASN A 277 2.85 -15.06 15.58
C ASN A 277 4.13 -15.37 14.79
N SER A 278 4.05 -15.28 13.46
CA SER A 278 5.23 -15.41 12.61
C SER A 278 6.28 -14.38 12.97
N ARG A 279 7.53 -14.82 13.11
CA ARG A 279 8.68 -13.94 13.30
C ARG A 279 9.29 -13.57 11.96
N ILE A 280 10.00 -12.45 11.92
CA ILE A 280 10.86 -12.10 10.80
C ILE A 280 11.92 -13.19 10.57
N VAL A 281 12.26 -13.47 9.31
CA VAL A 281 13.35 -14.40 8.97
C VAL A 281 14.72 -13.78 9.29
N TYR A 282 15.62 -14.58 9.85
CA TYR A 282 17.00 -14.22 10.17
C TYR A 282 17.97 -15.02 9.31
N PRO A 283 18.95 -14.37 8.66
CA PRO A 283 20.16 -15.05 8.21
C PRO A 283 21.06 -15.31 9.42
N SER A 284 21.48 -16.55 9.60
CA SER A 284 22.55 -16.93 10.50
C SER A 284 23.92 -16.46 9.98
N GLY A 285 24.74 -15.86 10.85
CA GLY A 285 26.19 -15.79 10.64
C GLY A 285 26.75 -14.70 9.71
N GLY A 286 26.30 -13.44 9.77
CA GLY A 286 26.99 -12.37 9.05
C GLY A 286 26.57 -10.95 9.38
N LEU A 287 27.57 -10.09 9.57
CA LEU A 287 27.52 -8.65 9.84
C LEU A 287 26.49 -7.92 8.96
N GLY A 288 25.64 -7.09 9.57
CA GLY A 288 24.69 -6.23 8.85
C GLY A 288 23.21 -6.54 9.10
N ASN A 289 22.88 -7.53 9.94
CA ASN A 289 21.51 -7.81 10.38
C ASN A 289 21.28 -7.36 11.82
N TYR A 290 20.25 -6.56 12.02
CA TYR A 290 19.82 -6.07 13.31
C TYR A 290 19.16 -7.20 14.11
N ASP A 291 19.70 -7.50 15.27
CA ASP A 291 19.13 -8.49 16.19
C ASP A 291 18.01 -7.84 17.00
N PHE A 292 16.76 -8.00 16.56
CA PHE A 292 15.61 -7.40 17.24
C PHE A 292 15.49 -7.92 18.68
N GLU A 293 15.59 -9.23 18.88
CA GLU A 293 15.41 -9.87 20.20
C GLU A 293 16.54 -9.52 21.16
N GLY A 294 17.80 -9.56 20.68
CA GLY A 294 18.96 -9.15 21.46
C GLY A 294 18.94 -7.68 21.87
N ASN A 295 18.16 -6.86 21.16
CA ASN A 295 17.96 -5.44 21.45
C ASN A 295 16.58 -5.12 22.06
N GLY A 296 15.88 -6.11 22.61
CA GLY A 296 14.67 -5.90 23.41
C GLY A 296 13.37 -5.71 22.61
N TYR A 297 13.38 -6.00 21.32
CA TYR A 297 12.18 -6.05 20.48
C TYR A 297 11.68 -7.48 20.35
N THR A 298 10.35 -7.67 20.32
CA THR A 298 9.76 -8.94 19.92
C THR A 298 9.84 -9.07 18.40
N ALA A 299 10.56 -10.07 17.89
CA ALA A 299 10.74 -10.27 16.44
C ALA A 299 9.47 -10.76 15.72
N SER A 300 8.35 -10.95 16.44
CA SER A 300 7.01 -11.11 15.90
C SER A 300 6.18 -9.86 16.20
N GLY A 301 5.49 -9.34 15.18
CA GLY A 301 4.64 -8.15 15.35
C GLY A 301 5.44 -6.87 15.56
N LEU A 302 6.54 -6.70 14.83
CA LEU A 302 7.31 -5.44 14.80
C LEU A 302 6.41 -4.29 14.33
N SER A 303 6.50 -3.14 15.00
CA SER A 303 5.75 -1.96 14.58
C SER A 303 6.22 -1.46 13.22
N TYR A 304 5.36 -0.78 12.47
CA TYR A 304 5.72 -0.21 11.17
C TYR A 304 6.92 0.73 11.27
N ALA A 305 6.98 1.54 12.33
CA ALA A 305 8.13 2.41 12.59
C ALA A 305 9.42 1.59 12.79
N THR A 306 9.35 0.47 13.54
CA THR A 306 10.49 -0.42 13.75
C THR A 306 10.96 -1.03 12.42
N LEU A 307 10.04 -1.56 11.61
CA LEU A 307 10.38 -2.10 10.29
C LEU A 307 11.11 -1.06 9.44
N ARG A 308 10.60 0.17 9.38
CA ARG A 308 11.22 1.24 8.60
C ARG A 308 12.60 1.64 9.11
N ASN A 309 12.73 1.83 10.42
CA ASN A 309 13.97 2.31 11.05
C ASN A 309 15.13 1.33 10.88
N PHE A 310 14.82 0.03 10.72
CA PHE A 310 15.83 -1.02 10.61
C PHE A 310 15.88 -1.67 9.23
N ALA A 311 15.21 -1.11 8.22
CA ALA A 311 15.20 -1.64 6.85
C ALA A 311 16.62 -1.72 6.24
N ASP A 312 17.44 -0.68 6.45
CA ASP A 312 18.83 -0.66 5.98
C ASP A 312 19.78 -1.54 6.82
N GLN A 313 19.28 -2.09 7.92
CA GLN A 313 20.02 -2.91 8.86
C GLN A 313 19.49 -4.35 8.93
N HIS A 314 18.55 -4.76 8.08
CA HIS A 314 18.00 -6.11 8.15
C HIS A 314 17.57 -6.61 6.76
N VAL A 315 18.19 -7.68 6.27
CA VAL A 315 17.99 -8.15 4.89
C VAL A 315 16.60 -8.71 4.59
N GLY A 316 15.85 -9.07 5.63
CA GLY A 316 14.45 -9.49 5.53
C GLY A 316 13.44 -8.33 5.44
N ILE A 317 13.90 -7.08 5.42
CA ILE A 317 13.05 -5.88 5.34
C ILE A 317 13.47 -5.02 4.16
N THR A 318 12.48 -4.48 3.44
CA THR A 318 12.72 -3.46 2.41
C THR A 318 11.68 -2.37 2.55
N VAL A 319 12.12 -1.12 2.48
CA VAL A 319 11.24 0.04 2.32
C VAL A 319 11.49 0.66 0.96
N ALA A 320 10.41 0.88 0.23
CA ALA A 320 10.39 1.44 -1.10
C ALA A 320 9.49 2.66 -1.11
N THR A 321 9.99 3.76 -1.67
CA THR A 321 9.22 4.99 -1.85
C THR A 321 9.04 5.27 -3.33
N THR A 322 7.85 5.73 -3.70
CA THR A 322 7.58 6.32 -5.00
C THR A 322 6.64 7.51 -4.84
N ASP A 323 6.53 8.35 -5.85
CA ASP A 323 5.60 9.47 -5.84
C ASP A 323 4.98 9.69 -7.22
N PHE A 324 3.90 10.46 -7.24
CA PHE A 324 3.27 10.95 -8.45
C PHE A 324 2.67 12.34 -8.20
N THR A 325 2.45 13.10 -9.27
CA THR A 325 1.85 14.44 -9.17
C THR A 325 0.41 14.41 -9.67
N VAL A 326 -0.50 14.90 -8.85
CA VAL A 326 -1.88 15.22 -9.24
C VAL A 326 -1.91 16.67 -9.70
N LYS A 327 -2.37 16.92 -10.93
CA LYS A 327 -2.49 18.27 -11.49
C LYS A 327 -3.94 18.61 -11.73
N VAL A 328 -4.40 19.73 -11.16
CA VAL A 328 -5.74 20.29 -11.34
C VAL A 328 -5.60 21.65 -12.03
N GLY A 329 -6.26 21.81 -13.17
CA GLY A 329 -6.34 23.09 -13.86
C GLY A 329 -7.79 23.45 -14.17
N ASN A 330 -8.13 24.73 -14.02
CA ASN A 330 -9.35 25.29 -14.58
C ASN A 330 -9.12 25.55 -16.07
N GLU A 331 -9.95 25.01 -16.98
CA GLU A 331 -9.99 25.55 -18.34
C GLU A 331 -10.82 26.84 -18.32
N THR A 332 -10.24 27.95 -18.75
CA THR A 332 -11.01 29.11 -19.21
C THR A 332 -11.94 28.65 -20.32
N SER A 333 -13.25 28.76 -20.09
CA SER A 333 -14.25 28.54 -21.14
C SER A 333 -14.09 29.61 -22.21
N GLU A 334 -13.26 29.40 -23.21
CA GLU A 334 -13.35 30.16 -24.46
C GLU A 334 -14.54 29.59 -25.26
N VAL A 335 -15.72 30.18 -25.05
CA VAL A 335 -16.80 30.08 -26.03
C VAL A 335 -16.43 31.01 -27.19
N GLY A 336 -15.48 30.56 -28.01
CA GLY A 336 -15.12 31.19 -29.28
C GLY A 336 -15.87 30.50 -30.41
N VAL A 337 -17.08 30.96 -30.73
CA VAL A 337 -17.65 30.70 -32.07
C VAL A 337 -16.91 31.60 -33.05
N THR A 338 -15.85 31.10 -33.68
CA THR A 338 -15.35 31.68 -34.93
C THR A 338 -15.89 30.86 -36.09
N GLY A 339 -17.18 31.04 -36.37
CA GLY A 339 -17.77 30.72 -37.66
C GLY A 339 -17.79 31.99 -38.50
N THR A 340 -16.79 32.23 -39.33
CA THR A 340 -16.95 33.15 -40.47
C THR A 340 -17.93 32.52 -41.44
N SER A 341 -19.14 33.08 -41.54
CA SER A 341 -20.06 32.77 -42.62
C SER A 341 -19.45 33.25 -43.94
N GLY A 342 -18.86 32.32 -44.70
CA GLY A 342 -18.45 32.57 -46.08
C GLY A 342 -19.67 32.65 -46.98
N THR A 343 -20.39 33.77 -46.98
CA THR A 343 -21.24 34.15 -48.12
C THR A 343 -20.38 34.89 -49.12
N GLY A 344 -19.70 34.11 -49.97
CA GLY A 344 -18.84 34.59 -51.06
C GLY A 344 -19.11 33.82 -52.35
N ALA A 345 -20.39 33.69 -52.72
CA ALA A 345 -20.78 33.43 -54.10
C ALA A 345 -21.19 34.79 -54.70
N GLU A 346 -20.28 35.42 -55.43
CA GLU A 346 -20.58 36.59 -56.25
C GLU A 346 -21.32 36.13 -57.52
N ALA A 347 -22.52 36.66 -57.74
CA ALA A 347 -23.17 36.64 -59.04
C ALA A 347 -22.57 37.75 -59.91
N PRO A 348 -22.28 37.50 -61.21
CA PRO A 348 -21.75 38.54 -62.08
C PRO A 348 -22.86 39.52 -62.47
N SER A 349 -22.58 40.82 -62.36
CA SER A 349 -23.42 41.90 -62.87
C SER A 349 -22.99 42.29 -64.30
N THR A 350 -24.02 42.43 -65.15
CA THR A 350 -24.12 42.85 -66.57
C THR A 350 -23.75 41.85 -67.64
#